data_AF-A0AAV5SGH8-F1
#
_entry.id   AF-A0AAV5SGH8-F1
#
_cell.length_a   1.000
_cell.length_b   1.000
_cell.length_c   1.000
_cell.angle_alpha   90.00
_cell.angle_beta   90.00
_cell.angle_gamma   90.00
#
_symmetry.space_group_name_H-M   'P 1'
#
loop_
_entity.id
_entity.type
_entity.pdbx_description
1 polymer ?
#
loop_
_entity_poly.entity_id
_entity_poly.type
_entity_poly.pdbx_seq_one_letter_code
_entity_poly.pdbx_strand_id
1 'polypeptide(L)'
;MESDSSFDAFLRSHYSLVRMKSGGNSLMLLYLNYGVWQQLKALKPSMSPRTWDLFHHTSLLFLSIAIQPIFCFFFPTAMYILFQFVFTNAIGRSKIILNVITWTCAALFTVTPFLFYILTLISFKVYRVHFLLILRTTFNLISAYRLRKV
;
A
#
# COMPACT_ATOMS: atom_id res chain seq x y z
N MET A 1 26.09 31.16 -4.61
CA MET A 1 25.32 31.52 -3.41
C MET A 1 23.85 31.41 -3.78
N GLU A 2 23.40 30.18 -4.00
CA GLU A 2 22.64 29.36 -3.03
C GLU A 2 21.20 29.87 -2.88
N SER A 3 20.40 29.60 -3.93
CA SER A 3 18.95 29.56 -3.83
C SER A 3 18.57 28.24 -3.14
N ASP A 4 18.74 28.19 -1.82
CA ASP A 4 18.12 27.18 -0.98
C ASP A 4 16.60 27.31 -1.19
N SER A 5 16.07 26.45 -2.05
CA SER A 5 14.69 26.50 -2.53
C SER A 5 13.72 26.49 -1.35
N SER A 6 12.63 27.24 -1.45
CA SER A 6 11.55 27.30 -0.44
C SER A 6 11.06 25.92 0.02
N PHE A 7 11.26 24.90 -0.82
CA PHE A 7 11.03 23.49 -0.52
C PHE A 7 11.93 22.95 0.59
N ASP A 8 13.21 23.30 0.58
CA ASP A 8 14.19 22.86 1.58
C ASP A 8 13.93 23.49 2.95
N ALA A 9 13.49 24.75 2.98
CA ALA A 9 13.05 25.42 4.21
C ALA A 9 11.72 24.86 4.74
N PHE A 10 10.79 24.50 3.85
CA PHE A 10 9.53 23.84 4.19
C PHE A 10 9.77 22.44 4.78
N LEU A 11 10.65 21.64 4.16
CA LEU A 11 11.06 20.34 4.67
C LEU A 11 11.78 20.48 6.03
N ARG A 12 12.77 21.38 6.17
CA ARG A 12 13.51 21.52 7.44
C ARG A 12 12.65 21.97 8.62
N SER A 13 11.70 22.89 8.41
CA SER A 13 10.83 23.35 9.50
C SER A 13 9.86 22.27 9.99
N HIS A 14 9.29 21.46 9.08
CA HIS A 14 8.26 20.48 9.43
C HIS A 14 8.81 19.10 9.80
N TYR A 15 9.99 18.72 9.29
CA TYR A 15 10.65 17.46 9.67
C TYR A 15 11.27 17.50 11.06
N SER A 16 11.59 18.70 11.59
CA SER A 16 12.07 18.86 12.96
C SER A 16 11.04 18.41 14.03
N LEU A 17 9.75 18.42 13.67
CA LEU A 17 8.63 17.99 14.52
C LEU A 17 8.38 16.47 14.48
N VAL A 18 9.02 15.73 13.57
CA VAL A 18 8.78 14.30 13.34
C VAL A 18 10.05 13.50 13.68
N ARG A 19 10.54 13.62 14.92
CA ARG A 19 11.56 12.71 15.46
C ARG A 19 10.86 11.46 15.99
N MET A 20 10.97 10.35 15.26
CA MET A 20 10.05 9.21 15.31
C MET A 20 10.43 8.10 16.31
N LYS A 21 9.41 7.65 17.06
CA LYS A 21 9.17 6.22 17.33
C LYS A 21 8.30 5.66 16.19
N SER A 22 8.47 4.39 15.85
CA SER A 22 8.07 3.67 14.61
C SER A 22 6.64 3.82 14.05
N GLY A 23 5.70 4.52 14.72
CA GLY A 23 4.33 4.74 14.25
C GLY A 23 4.14 5.88 13.23
N GLY A 24 5.12 6.79 13.08
CA GLY A 24 4.96 7.98 12.23
C GLY A 24 5.14 7.75 10.72
N ASN A 25 5.66 6.59 10.30
CA ASN A 25 6.17 6.42 8.92
C ASN A 25 5.06 6.51 7.88
N SER A 26 3.90 5.92 8.16
CA SER A 26 2.75 5.95 7.25
C SER A 26 2.14 7.34 7.12
N LEU A 27 2.05 8.10 8.22
CA LEU A 27 1.55 9.48 8.22
C LEU A 27 2.49 10.42 7.47
N MET A 28 3.80 10.24 7.64
CA MET A 28 4.80 10.97 6.88
C MET A 28 4.72 10.65 5.38
N LEU A 29 4.53 9.38 5.01
CA LEU A 29 4.33 8.98 3.61
C LEU A 29 3.07 9.58 3.01
N LEU A 30 1.96 9.64 3.76
CA LEU A 30 0.73 10.32 3.32
C LEU A 30 0.96 11.81 3.09
N TYR A 31 1.66 12.46 4.01
CA TYR A 31 1.98 13.88 3.90
C TYR A 31 2.87 14.19 2.68
N LEU A 32 3.90 13.37 2.47
CA LEU A 32 4.76 13.46 1.29
C LEU A 32 3.98 13.24 -0.01
N ASN A 33 3.11 12.23 -0.04
CA ASN A 33 2.29 11.95 -1.22
C ASN A 33 1.36 13.13 -1.54
N TYR A 34 0.77 13.74 -0.52
CA TYR A 34 -0.05 14.95 -0.67
C TYR A 34 0.75 16.12 -1.26
N GLY A 35 1.97 16.36 -0.76
CA GLY A 35 2.86 17.40 -1.30
C GLY A 35 3.20 17.17 -2.77
N VAL A 36 3.58 15.94 -3.13
CA VAL A 36 3.86 15.53 -4.51
C VAL A 36 2.64 15.73 -5.41
N TRP A 37 1.45 15.37 -4.93
CA TRP A 37 0.19 15.53 -5.67
C TRP A 37 -0.14 16.99 -5.98
N GLN A 38 0.09 17.90 -5.02
CA GLN A 38 -0.11 19.33 -5.21
C GLN A 38 0.84 19.89 -6.27
N GLN A 39 2.12 19.52 -6.22
CA GLN A 39 3.10 19.93 -7.23
C GLN A 39 2.74 19.37 -8.62
N LEU A 40 2.31 18.12 -8.69
CA LEU A 40 1.84 17.49 -9.93
C LEU A 40 0.72 18.32 -10.57
N LYS A 41 -0.31 18.70 -9.80
CA LYS A 41 -1.43 19.51 -10.30
C LYS A 41 -0.96 20.85 -10.87
N ALA A 42 0.00 21.51 -10.22
CA ALA A 42 0.57 22.77 -10.70
C ALA A 42 1.35 22.59 -12.01
N LEU A 43 2.06 21.46 -12.17
CA LEU A 43 2.86 21.15 -13.35
C LEU A 43 2.06 20.52 -14.51
N LYS A 44 0.82 20.07 -14.26
CA LYS A 44 -0.07 19.46 -15.25
C LYS A 44 -0.13 20.19 -16.61
N PRO A 45 -0.34 21.53 -16.69
CA PRO A 45 -0.43 22.23 -17.97
C PRO A 45 0.88 22.22 -18.77
N SER A 46 2.03 22.00 -18.12
CA SER A 46 3.35 21.96 -18.77
C SER A 46 3.81 20.56 -19.18
N MET A 47 3.06 19.52 -18.80
CA MET A 47 3.45 18.12 -19.01
C MET A 47 2.72 17.50 -20.21
N SER A 48 3.41 16.56 -20.87
CA SER A 48 2.75 15.71 -21.86
C SER A 48 1.71 14.81 -21.19
N PRO A 49 0.59 14.45 -21.89
CA PRO A 49 -0.45 13.59 -21.33
C PRO A 49 0.09 12.24 -20.84
N ARG A 50 1.04 11.64 -21.58
CA ARG A 50 1.64 10.36 -21.22
C ARG A 50 2.48 10.44 -19.95
N THR A 51 3.20 11.55 -19.76
CA THR A 51 3.99 11.81 -18.56
C THR A 51 3.09 12.04 -17.35
N TRP A 52 2.01 12.79 -17.53
CA TRP A 52 0.99 13.00 -16.51
C TRP A 52 0.38 11.69 -16.03
N ASP A 53 -0.07 10.81 -16.93
CA ASP A 53 -0.68 9.54 -16.56
C ASP A 53 0.27 8.67 -15.74
N LEU A 54 1.55 8.62 -16.11
CA LEU A 54 2.56 7.87 -15.38
C LEU A 54 2.71 8.39 -13.95
N PHE A 55 2.89 9.70 -13.78
CA PHE A 55 3.07 10.28 -12.45
C PHE A 55 1.78 10.21 -11.61
N HIS A 56 0.61 10.38 -12.24
CA HIS A 56 -0.69 10.23 -11.60
C HIS A 56 -0.87 8.81 -11.04
N HIS A 57 -0.66 7.77 -11.85
CA HIS A 57 -0.75 6.38 -11.40
C HIS A 57 0.31 6.03 -10.36
N THR A 58 1.51 6.57 -10.49
CA THR A 58 2.58 6.39 -9.51
C THR A 58 2.23 7.02 -8.17
N SER A 59 1.67 8.23 -8.17
CA SER A 59 1.21 8.91 -6.95
C SER A 59 0.08 8.14 -6.27
N LEU A 60 -0.88 7.61 -7.03
CA LEU A 60 -1.95 6.77 -6.48
C LEU A 60 -1.41 5.45 -5.89
N LEU A 61 -0.39 4.85 -6.51
CA LEU A 61 0.27 3.67 -5.97
C LEU A 61 0.92 4.00 -4.62
N PHE A 62 1.70 5.08 -4.55
CA PHE A 62 2.34 5.52 -3.30
C PHE A 62 1.31 5.85 -2.21
N LEU A 63 0.20 6.48 -2.58
CA LEU A 63 -0.90 6.74 -1.65
C LEU A 63 -1.47 5.43 -1.11
N SER A 64 -1.72 4.46 -1.98
CA SER A 64 -2.22 3.13 -1.60
C SER A 64 -1.26 2.43 -0.64
N ILE A 65 0.06 2.50 -0.87
CA ILE A 65 1.08 1.95 0.03
C ILE A 65 1.08 2.62 1.38
N ALA A 66 0.95 3.95 1.42
CA ALA A 66 0.93 4.71 2.66
C ALA A 66 -0.34 4.42 3.49
N ILE A 67 -1.47 4.20 2.81
CA ILE A 67 -2.77 3.87 3.40
C ILE A 67 -2.85 2.41 3.86
N GLN A 68 -2.22 1.49 3.13
CA GLN A 68 -2.26 0.05 3.37
C GLN A 68 -1.99 -0.36 4.83
N PRO A 69 -0.95 0.12 5.54
CA PRO A 69 -0.74 -0.26 6.93
C PRO A 69 -1.86 0.20 7.86
N ILE A 70 -2.57 1.29 7.52
CA ILE A 70 -3.70 1.79 8.30
C ILE A 70 -4.86 0.79 8.23
N PHE A 71 -5.20 0.32 7.03
CA PHE A 71 -6.31 -0.63 6.84
C PHE A 71 -5.97 -2.07 7.18
N CYS A 72 -4.73 -2.50 6.97
CA CYS A 72 -4.34 -3.89 7.18
C CYS A 72 -3.83 -4.15 8.61
N PHE A 73 -3.31 -3.14 9.31
CA PHE A 73 -2.77 -3.32 10.67
C PHE A 73 -3.48 -2.48 11.72
N PHE A 74 -3.54 -1.16 11.55
CA PHE A 74 -4.07 -0.30 12.61
C PHE A 74 -5.56 -0.51 12.83
N PHE A 75 -6.36 -0.50 11.77
CA PHE A 75 -7.81 -0.63 11.86
C PHE A 75 -8.24 -1.99 12.43
N PRO A 76 -7.74 -3.15 11.94
CA PRO A 76 -8.12 -4.46 12.50
C PRO A 76 -7.68 -4.62 13.96
N THR A 77 -6.49 -4.13 14.31
CA THR A 77 -5.99 -4.18 15.69
C THR A 77 -6.80 -3.30 16.62
N ALA A 78 -7.11 -2.06 16.21
CA ALA A 78 -7.95 -1.16 17.00
C ALA A 78 -9.37 -1.71 17.19
N MET A 79 -9.95 -2.25 16.11
CA MET A 79 -11.25 -2.93 16.19
C MET A 79 -11.18 -4.13 17.14
N TYR A 80 -10.16 -4.98 17.04
CA TYR A 80 -9.99 -6.11 17.96
C TYR A 80 -9.98 -5.67 19.43
N ILE A 81 -9.18 -4.66 19.76
CA ILE A 81 -9.07 -4.13 21.13
C ILE A 81 -10.42 -3.57 21.60
N LEU A 82 -11.10 -2.80 20.74
CA LEU A 82 -12.38 -2.18 21.07
C LEU A 82 -13.49 -3.24 21.24
N PHE A 83 -13.51 -4.26 20.39
CA PHE A 83 -14.42 -5.41 20.53
C PHE A 83 -14.16 -6.17 21.83
N GLN A 84 -12.89 -6.43 22.18
CA GLN A 84 -12.51 -7.06 23.45
C GLN A 84 -12.96 -6.22 24.66
N PHE A 85 -12.87 -4.90 24.57
CA PHE A 85 -13.26 -3.99 25.65
C PHE A 85 -14.79 -3.90 25.83
N VAL A 86 -15.55 -3.82 24.73
CA VAL A 86 -17.01 -3.65 24.78
C VAL A 86 -17.74 -4.98 25.02
N PHE A 87 -17.24 -6.08 24.47
CA PHE A 87 -17.92 -7.38 24.47
C PHE A 87 -17.18 -8.47 25.24
N THR A 88 -16.38 -8.10 26.24
CA THR A 88 -15.52 -9.02 27.01
C THR A 88 -16.27 -10.26 27.52
N ASN A 89 -17.50 -10.06 28.03
CA ASN A 89 -18.34 -11.13 28.56
C ASN A 89 -18.87 -12.09 27.49
N ALA A 90 -19.09 -11.62 26.26
CA ALA A 90 -19.58 -12.44 25.15
C ALA A 90 -18.43 -13.19 24.45
N ILE A 91 -17.28 -12.52 24.29
CA ILE A 91 -16.08 -13.09 23.66
C ILE A 91 -15.46 -14.17 24.55
N GLY A 92 -15.39 -13.95 25.86
CA GLY A 92 -14.87 -14.95 26.81
C GLY A 92 -15.71 -16.23 26.89
N ARG A 93 -16.99 -16.16 26.50
CA ARG A 93 -17.92 -17.31 26.50
C ARG A 93 -18.01 -18.02 25.15
N SER A 94 -17.62 -17.37 24.05
CA SER A 94 -17.79 -17.91 22.70
C SER A 94 -16.44 -18.07 21.98
N LYS A 95 -15.92 -19.31 21.98
CA LYS A 95 -14.72 -19.69 21.21
C LYS A 95 -14.86 -19.42 19.71
N ILE A 96 -16.09 -19.46 19.18
CA ILE A 96 -16.38 -19.22 17.76
C ILE A 96 -16.09 -17.75 17.41
N ILE A 97 -16.59 -16.81 18.22
CA ILE A 97 -16.38 -15.36 17.97
C ILE A 97 -14.89 -15.03 18.02
N LEU A 98 -14.18 -15.55 19.02
CA LEU A 98 -12.74 -15.34 19.15
C LEU A 98 -11.96 -15.90 17.95
N ASN A 99 -12.30 -17.10 17.49
CA ASN A 99 -11.66 -17.71 16.32
C ASN A 99 -11.92 -16.90 15.05
N VAL A 100 -13.16 -16.48 14.79
CA VAL A 100 -13.49 -15.69 13.60
C VAL A 100 -12.65 -14.42 13.55
N ILE A 101 -12.61 -13.66 14.64
CA ILE A 101 -11.85 -12.40 14.67
C ILE A 101 -10.34 -12.66 14.47
N THR A 102 -9.80 -13.71 15.10
CA THR A 102 -8.39 -14.08 14.97
C THR A 102 -8.03 -14.45 13.53
N TRP A 103 -8.85 -15.29 12.88
CA TRP A 103 -8.65 -15.67 11.48
C TRP A 103 -8.76 -14.47 10.53
N THR A 104 -9.71 -13.56 10.77
CA THR A 104 -9.83 -12.34 9.96
C THR A 104 -8.59 -11.46 10.08
N CYS A 105 -8.07 -11.24 11.29
CA CYS A 105 -6.86 -10.43 11.49
C CYS A 105 -5.62 -11.12 10.89
N ALA A 106 -5.47 -12.43 11.10
CA ALA A 106 -4.36 -13.21 10.55
C ALA A 106 -4.35 -13.22 9.02
N ALA A 107 -5.53 -13.35 8.40
CA ALA A 107 -5.66 -13.28 6.94
C ALA A 107 -5.25 -11.90 6.40
N LEU A 108 -5.70 -10.82 7.03
CA LEU A 108 -5.31 -9.46 6.64
C LEU A 108 -3.79 -9.26 6.73
N PHE A 109 -3.15 -9.68 7.82
CA PHE A 109 -1.70 -9.60 7.96
C PHE A 109 -0.96 -10.42 6.90
N THR A 110 -1.42 -11.63 6.61
CA THR A 110 -0.79 -12.54 5.64
C THR A 110 -0.90 -11.99 4.21
N VAL A 111 -2.04 -11.39 3.86
CA VAL A 111 -2.28 -10.83 2.51
C VAL A 111 -1.54 -9.50 2.31
N THR A 112 -1.19 -8.80 3.38
CA THR A 112 -0.60 -7.46 3.30
C THR A 112 0.64 -7.35 2.39
N PRO A 113 1.70 -8.17 2.52
CA PRO A 113 2.85 -8.07 1.63
C PRO A 113 2.49 -8.30 0.14
N PHE A 114 1.41 -9.02 -0.15
CA PHE A 114 0.97 -9.30 -1.51
C PHE A 114 0.14 -8.17 -2.14
N LEU A 115 -0.52 -7.34 -1.31
CA LEU A 115 -1.32 -6.21 -1.80
C LEU A 115 -0.50 -5.21 -2.62
N PHE A 116 0.77 -4.98 -2.27
CA PHE A 116 1.64 -4.11 -3.04
C PHE A 116 1.78 -4.58 -4.50
N TYR A 117 2.00 -5.88 -4.70
CA TYR A 117 2.12 -6.45 -6.04
C TYR A 117 0.80 -6.38 -6.82
N ILE A 118 -0.34 -6.64 -6.15
CA ILE A 118 -1.67 -6.50 -6.76
C ILE A 118 -1.93 -5.04 -7.17
N LEU A 119 -1.62 -4.08 -6.30
CA LEU A 119 -1.78 -2.66 -6.60
C LEU A 119 -0.86 -2.21 -7.74
N THR A 120 0.35 -2.75 -7.82
CA THR A 120 1.30 -2.47 -8.91
C THR A 120 0.78 -3.02 -10.24
N LEU A 121 0.21 -4.22 -10.23
CA LEU A 121 -0.46 -4.81 -11.40
C LEU A 121 -1.65 -3.96 -11.85
N ILE A 122 -2.49 -3.47 -10.94
CA ILE A 122 -3.63 -2.63 -11.31
C ILE A 122 -3.15 -1.29 -11.91
N SER A 123 -2.14 -0.68 -11.29
CA SER A 123 -1.69 0.68 -11.61
C SER A 123 -0.91 0.78 -12.93
N PHE A 124 -0.13 -0.25 -13.29
CA PHE A 124 0.78 -0.16 -14.43
C PHE A 124 0.52 -1.22 -15.49
N LYS A 125 0.29 -0.78 -16.74
CA LYS A 125 0.11 -1.67 -17.89
C LYS A 125 1.33 -2.56 -18.15
N VAL A 126 2.54 -2.03 -17.99
CA VAL A 126 3.80 -2.76 -18.21
C VAL A 126 3.88 -3.99 -17.30
N TYR A 127 3.61 -3.82 -16.00
CA TYR A 127 3.60 -4.91 -15.04
C TYR A 127 2.54 -5.97 -15.36
N ARG A 128 1.34 -5.57 -15.82
CA ARG A 128 0.31 -6.54 -16.29
C ARG A 128 0.81 -7.38 -17.45
N VAL A 129 1.43 -6.76 -18.44
CA VAL A 129 1.95 -7.47 -19.62
C VAL A 129 3.02 -8.48 -19.20
N HIS A 130 4.00 -8.08 -18.38
CA HIS A 130 5.04 -9.01 -17.92
C HIS A 130 4.48 -10.14 -17.05
N PHE A 131 3.53 -9.85 -16.17
CA PHE A 131 2.88 -10.88 -15.36
C PHE A 131 2.14 -11.92 -16.20
N LEU A 132 1.39 -11.48 -17.22
CA LEU A 132 0.71 -12.38 -18.16
C LEU A 132 1.70 -13.21 -18.98
N LEU A 133 2.84 -12.63 -19.38
CA LEU A 133 3.91 -13.36 -20.08
C LEU A 133 4.49 -14.46 -19.19
N ILE A 134 4.79 -14.15 -17.93
CA ILE A 134 5.30 -15.13 -16.95
C ILE A 134 4.30 -16.28 -16.78
N LEU A 135 3.03 -15.97 -16.54
CA LEU A 135 1.94 -16.96 -16.43
C LEU A 135 1.89 -17.86 -17.66
N ARG A 136 1.90 -17.27 -18.86
CA ARG A 136 1.87 -18.04 -20.12
C ARG A 136 3.07 -18.97 -20.25
N THR A 137 4.28 -18.50 -19.95
CA THR A 137 5.48 -19.36 -19.98
C THR A 137 5.39 -20.50 -18.99
N THR A 138 4.93 -20.27 -17.76
CA THR A 138 4.75 -21.32 -16.75
C THR A 138 3.73 -22.37 -17.20
N PHE A 139 2.59 -21.95 -17.77
CA PHE A 139 1.59 -22.88 -18.30
C PHE A 139 2.09 -23.71 -19.49
N ASN A 140 2.86 -23.09 -20.38
CA ASN A 140 3.47 -23.79 -21.51
C ASN A 140 4.50 -24.83 -21.03
N LEU A 141 5.28 -24.49 -20.01
CA LEU A 141 6.27 -25.39 -19.41
C LEU A 141 5.58 -26.59 -18.74
N ILE A 142 4.55 -26.35 -17.92
CA ILE A 142 3.76 -27.41 -17.27
C ILE A 142 3.12 -28.34 -18.31
N SER A 143 2.52 -27.77 -19.36
CA SER A 143 1.92 -28.54 -20.45
C SER A 143 2.95 -29.41 -21.18
N ALA A 144 4.13 -28.86 -21.46
CA ALA A 144 5.23 -29.61 -22.10
C ALA A 144 5.79 -30.72 -21.21
N TYR A 145 5.92 -30.50 -19.90
CA TYR A 145 6.31 -31.54 -18.95
C TYR A 145 5.26 -32.65 -18.82
N ARG A 146 3.97 -32.31 -18.93
CA ARG A 146 2.88 -33.28 -18.92
C ARG A 146 2.88 -34.16 -20.17
N LEU A 147 3.14 -33.58 -21.34
CA LEU A 147 3.23 -34.30 -22.61
C LEU A 147 4.45 -35.23 -22.72
N ARG A 148 5.55 -34.96 -21.98
CA ARG A 148 6.73 -35.85 -21.94
C ARG A 148 6.60 -37.04 -20.98
N LYS A 149 5.58 -37.06 -20.12
CA LYS A 149 5.32 -38.13 -19.15
C LYS A 149 4.29 -39.16 -19.64
N VAL A 150 3.67 -38.92 -20.80
CA VAL A 150 2.79 -39.86 -21.52
C VAL A 150 3.62 -40.53 -22.60
#